data_AF-A0A8T1UVI1-F1
#
_entry.id   AF-A0A8T1UVI1-F1
#
_cell.length_a   1.000
_cell.length_b   1.000
_cell.length_c   1.000
_cell.angle_alpha   90.00
_cell.angle_beta   90.00
_cell.angle_gamma   90.00
#
_symmetry.space_group_name_H-M   'P 1'
#
loop_
_entity.id
_entity.type
_entity.pdbx_description
1 polymer ?
#
loop_
_entity_poly.entity_id
_entity_poly.type
_entity_poly.pdbx_seq_one_letter_code
_entity_poly.pdbx_strand_id
1 'polypeptide(L)'
;MQRVEHALSFIDDATLRFEPMHNVVHVDETWFYADRNRHSYLVFDGEELPPRAWKSKRFIPKTMFLAALTRPRFDPHRKQRWNGKVGIWSFTEKYEAKRRSKNRAKGTLCTRNIDTVRS
;
A
#
# COMPACT_ATOMS: atom_id res chain seq x y z
N MET A 1 -28.04 12.69 4.72
CA MET A 1 -28.02 12.18 6.11
C MET A 1 -27.27 10.85 6.29
N GLN A 2 -27.03 10.07 5.22
CA GLN A 2 -26.44 8.72 5.30
C GLN A 2 -25.11 8.58 6.06
N ARG A 3 -24.19 9.56 6.00
CA ARG A 3 -22.91 9.49 6.75
C ARG A 3 -23.10 9.65 8.26
N VAL A 4 -24.11 10.41 8.68
CA VAL A 4 -24.43 10.63 10.09
C VAL A 4 -25.06 9.36 10.66
N GLU A 5 -26.05 8.79 9.96
CA GLU A 5 -26.69 7.52 10.34
C GLU A 5 -25.67 6.38 10.47
N HIS A 6 -24.75 6.26 9.50
CA HIS A 6 -23.66 5.28 9.57
C HIS A 6 -22.70 5.51 10.76
N ALA A 7 -22.45 6.76 11.16
CA ALA A 7 -21.62 7.01 12.33
C ALA A 7 -22.35 6.66 13.63
N LEU A 8 -23.66 6.97 13.69
CA LEU A 8 -24.52 6.67 14.84
C LEU A 8 -24.71 5.16 15.03
N SER A 9 -24.71 4.36 13.96
CA SER A 9 -24.83 2.90 14.09
C SER A 9 -23.66 2.23 14.82
N PHE A 10 -22.55 2.94 15.06
CA PHE A 10 -21.44 2.45 15.87
C PHE A 10 -21.46 2.99 17.30
N ILE A 11 -22.50 3.73 17.71
CA ILE A 11 -22.65 4.23 19.07
C ILE A 11 -23.70 3.38 19.77
N ASP A 12 -23.35 2.90 20.95
CA ASP A 12 -24.30 2.26 21.85
C ASP A 12 -25.20 3.34 22.46
N ASP A 13 -26.51 3.26 22.20
CA ASP A 13 -27.50 4.23 22.67
C ASP A 13 -27.59 4.33 24.20
N ALA A 14 -27.26 3.26 24.93
CA ALA A 14 -27.34 3.23 26.39
C ALA A 14 -26.10 3.84 27.05
N THR A 15 -24.91 3.56 26.50
CA THR A 15 -23.64 4.01 27.09
C THR A 15 -23.07 5.25 26.41
N LEU A 16 -23.59 5.63 25.25
CA LEU A 16 -23.10 6.69 24.36
C LEU A 16 -21.62 6.50 23.98
N ARG A 17 -21.14 5.26 24.00
CA ARG A 17 -19.77 4.91 23.63
C ARG A 17 -19.74 4.30 22.25
N PHE A 18 -18.65 4.57 21.53
CA PHE A 18 -18.37 3.88 20.28
C PHE A 18 -18.08 2.40 20.53
N GLU A 19 -18.66 1.55 19.69
CA GLU A 19 -18.31 0.16 19.61
C GLU A 19 -16.80 0.01 19.37
N PRO A 20 -16.14 -0.95 20.02
CA PRO A 20 -14.70 -1.08 19.93
C PRO A 20 -14.19 -1.60 18.57
N MET A 21 -15.08 -2.01 17.65
CA MET A 21 -14.76 -2.46 16.28
C MET A 21 -13.72 -3.60 16.23
N HIS A 22 -13.71 -4.47 17.24
CA HIS A 22 -12.74 -5.57 17.35
C HIS A 22 -12.99 -6.71 16.35
N ASN A 23 -14.16 -6.73 15.72
CA ASN A 23 -14.62 -7.65 14.69
C ASN A 23 -14.67 -7.02 13.28
N VAL A 24 -14.12 -5.81 13.11
CA VAL A 24 -14.13 -5.09 11.82
C VAL A 24 -12.75 -5.14 11.17
N VAL A 25 -12.73 -5.47 9.88
CA VAL A 25 -11.55 -5.36 9.01
C VAL A 25 -11.80 -4.21 8.02
N HIS A 26 -10.98 -3.18 8.10
CA HIS A 26 -10.94 -2.09 7.13
C HIS A 26 -10.10 -2.51 5.94
N VAL A 27 -10.70 -2.43 4.75
CA VAL A 27 -10.04 -2.75 3.48
C VAL A 27 -10.07 -1.51 2.61
N ASP A 28 -8.93 -1.18 2.01
CA ASP A 28 -8.79 -0.04 1.13
C ASP A 28 -7.85 -0.35 -0.04
N GLU A 29 -8.11 0.29 -1.18
CA GLU A 29 -7.24 0.26 -2.35
C GLU A 29 -6.44 1.55 -2.43
N THR A 30 -5.12 1.42 -2.44
CA THR A 30 -4.24 2.58 -2.52
C THR A 30 -3.14 2.39 -3.54
N TRP A 31 -2.62 3.51 -4.04
CA TRP A 31 -1.56 3.52 -5.03
C TRP A 31 -0.23 3.93 -4.41
N PHE A 32 0.77 3.06 -4.53
CA PHE A 32 2.14 3.35 -4.12
C PHE A 32 3.03 3.64 -5.33
N TYR A 33 3.88 4.64 -5.21
CA TYR A 33 4.95 4.90 -6.16
C TYR A 33 6.19 4.14 -5.70
N ALA A 34 6.91 3.52 -6.65
CA ALA A 34 8.15 2.80 -6.34
C ALA A 34 9.28 3.73 -5.83
N ASP A 35 9.18 5.03 -6.13
CA ASP A 35 10.12 6.04 -5.66
C ASP A 35 9.43 7.40 -5.44
N ARG A 36 10.06 8.29 -4.67
CA ARG A 36 9.64 9.69 -4.51
C ARG A 36 10.09 10.53 -5.70
N ASN A 37 9.33 11.57 -6.02
CA ASN A 37 9.67 12.47 -7.14
C ASN A 37 10.94 13.31 -6.90
N ARG A 38 11.23 13.67 -5.65
CA ARG A 38 12.44 14.39 -5.26
C ARG A 38 13.01 13.77 -3.99
N HIS A 39 14.32 13.62 -3.96
CA HIS A 39 15.08 13.26 -2.77
C HIS A 39 15.94 14.45 -2.36
N SER A 40 16.07 14.64 -1.06
CA SER A 40 17.02 15.58 -0.47
C SER A 40 18.02 14.77 0.33
N TYR A 41 19.29 14.91 0.01
CA TYR A 41 20.39 14.20 0.67
C TYR A 41 21.30 15.22 1.35
N LEU A 42 21.75 14.90 2.56
CA LEU A 42 22.90 15.53 3.18
C LEU A 42 24.10 14.64 2.85
N VAL A 43 25.14 15.21 2.28
CA VAL A 43 26.32 14.49 1.76
C VAL A 43 27.55 15.25 2.22
N PHE A 44 28.58 14.54 2.67
CA PHE A 44 29.85 15.15 3.07
C PHE A 44 30.73 15.46 1.85
N ASP A 45 31.71 16.34 2.02
CA ASP A 45 32.66 16.67 0.95
C ASP A 45 33.41 15.42 0.49
N GLY A 46 33.27 15.08 -0.79
CA GLY A 46 33.88 13.91 -1.43
C GLY A 46 32.98 12.67 -1.54
N GLU A 47 31.79 12.68 -0.94
CA GLU A 47 30.84 11.58 -1.10
C GLU A 47 30.00 11.71 -2.39
N GLU A 48 29.78 10.59 -3.08
CA GLU A 48 28.92 10.55 -4.25
C GLU A 48 27.44 10.44 -3.87
N LEU A 49 26.58 11.17 -4.60
CA LEU A 49 25.14 11.07 -4.44
C LEU A 49 24.63 9.67 -4.82
N PRO A 50 23.65 9.12 -4.07
CA PRO A 50 23.05 7.84 -4.42
C PRO A 50 22.49 7.85 -5.85
N PRO A 51 22.79 6.81 -6.66
CA PRO A 51 22.30 6.74 -8.03
C PRO A 51 20.78 6.60 -8.03
N ARG A 52 20.14 7.32 -8.94
CA ARG A 52 18.68 7.28 -9.10
C ARG A 52 18.27 6.35 -10.23
N ALA A 53 17.41 5.38 -9.91
CA ALA A 53 16.89 4.44 -10.90
C ALA A 53 16.00 5.10 -11.98
N TRP A 54 15.23 6.15 -11.64
CA TRP A 54 14.32 6.82 -12.57
C TRP A 54 14.60 8.31 -12.69
N LYS A 55 14.77 8.79 -13.94
CA LYS A 55 15.12 10.18 -14.23
C LYS A 55 13.95 11.17 -14.12
N SER A 56 12.71 10.71 -14.23
CA SER A 56 11.53 11.58 -14.16
C SER A 56 10.33 10.88 -13.51
N LYS A 57 9.43 11.67 -12.90
CA LYS A 57 8.18 11.20 -12.29
C LYS A 57 7.36 10.31 -13.21
N ARG A 58 7.35 10.60 -14.52
CA ARG A 58 6.57 9.87 -15.52
C ARG A 58 7.01 8.42 -15.67
N PHE A 59 8.26 8.12 -15.34
CA PHE A 59 8.83 6.77 -15.44
C PHE A 59 8.83 6.01 -14.12
N ILE A 60 8.44 6.65 -12.99
CA ILE A 60 8.34 5.97 -11.70
C ILE A 60 7.13 5.04 -11.74
N PRO A 61 7.31 3.72 -11.60
CA PRO A 61 6.20 2.79 -11.56
C PRO A 61 5.27 3.12 -10.39
N LYS A 62 3.97 3.05 -10.67
CA LYS A 62 2.91 3.25 -9.69
C LYS A 62 2.13 1.94 -9.61
N THR A 63 2.04 1.30 -8.45
CA THR A 63 1.38 0.00 -8.27
C THR A 63 0.23 0.13 -7.27
N MET A 64 -0.90 -0.47 -7.60
CA MET A 64 -2.07 -0.51 -6.71
C MET A 64 -1.91 -1.66 -5.73
N PHE A 65 -2.29 -1.42 -4.48
CA PHE A 65 -2.30 -2.42 -3.43
C PHE A 65 -3.65 -2.41 -2.72
N LEU A 66 -4.14 -3.59 -2.39
CA LEU A 66 -5.21 -3.81 -1.43
C LEU A 66 -4.56 -3.95 -0.04
N ALA A 67 -4.97 -3.12 0.91
CA ALA A 67 -4.50 -3.22 2.30
C ALA A 67 -5.67 -3.57 3.22
N ALA A 68 -5.47 -4.56 4.08
CA ALA A 68 -6.42 -4.92 5.12
C ALA A 68 -5.82 -4.62 6.50
N LEU A 69 -6.52 -3.79 7.26
CA LEU A 69 -6.15 -3.36 8.60
C LEU A 69 -7.32 -3.57 9.56
N THR A 70 -7.00 -3.82 10.81
CA THR A 70 -7.94 -3.90 11.93
C THR A 70 -7.49 -2.93 13.00
N ARG A 71 -8.32 -2.72 14.01
CA ARG A 71 -7.97 -1.87 15.14
C ARG A 71 -6.79 -2.48 15.92
N PRO A 72 -5.67 -1.75 16.12
CA PRO A 72 -4.58 -2.20 16.97
C PRO A 72 -5.09 -2.49 18.39
N ARG A 73 -4.73 -3.66 18.93
CA ARG A 73 -5.18 -4.08 20.27
C ARG A 73 -4.12 -4.91 20.97
N PHE A 74 -4.19 -4.94 22.30
CA PHE A 74 -3.37 -5.85 23.09
C PHE A 74 -3.94 -7.26 22.98
N ASP A 75 -3.07 -8.25 22.79
CA ASP A 75 -3.38 -9.68 22.81
C ASP A 75 -2.95 -10.24 24.18
N PRO A 76 -3.90 -10.55 25.09
CA PRO A 76 -3.58 -11.10 26.40
C PRO A 76 -2.91 -12.48 26.35
N HIS A 77 -3.21 -13.30 25.34
CA HIS A 77 -2.63 -14.64 25.20
C HIS A 77 -1.16 -14.57 24.83
N ARG A 78 -0.81 -13.65 23.92
CA ARG A 78 0.58 -13.44 23.47
C ARG A 78 1.34 -12.43 24.32
N LYS A 79 0.66 -11.76 25.26
CA LYS A 79 1.17 -10.63 26.07
C LYS A 79 1.85 -9.56 25.21
N GLN A 80 1.30 -9.31 24.02
CA GLN A 80 1.91 -8.44 23.01
C GLN A 80 0.87 -7.52 22.37
N ARG A 81 1.30 -6.35 21.91
CA ARG A 81 0.44 -5.41 21.21
C ARG A 81 0.40 -5.77 19.72
N TRP A 82 -0.76 -6.18 19.23
CA TRP A 82 -0.97 -6.37 17.81
C TRP A 82 -1.19 -5.02 17.13
N ASN A 83 -0.44 -4.77 16.06
CA ASN A 83 -0.46 -3.52 15.30
C ASN A 83 -1.66 -3.41 14.33
N GLY A 84 -2.55 -4.41 14.32
CA GLY A 84 -3.74 -4.44 13.48
C GLY A 84 -3.48 -4.71 11.99
N LYS A 85 -2.23 -4.96 11.59
CA LYS A 85 -1.91 -5.24 10.19
C LYS A 85 -2.29 -6.68 9.85
N VAL A 86 -3.20 -6.85 8.89
CA VAL A 86 -3.61 -8.18 8.38
C VAL A 86 -2.78 -8.54 7.16
N GLY A 87 -2.72 -7.64 6.17
CA GLY A 87 -1.97 -7.90 4.95
C GLY A 87 -1.99 -6.75 3.97
N ILE A 88 -1.11 -6.86 2.97
CA ILE A 88 -1.06 -5.98 1.81
C ILE A 88 -0.81 -6.84 0.57
N TRP A 89 -1.60 -6.64 -0.47
CA TRP A 89 -1.54 -7.42 -1.71
C TRP A 89 -1.44 -6.49 -2.91
N SER A 90 -0.44 -6.70 -3.76
CA SER A 90 -0.27 -5.91 -4.98
C SER A 90 -1.15 -6.44 -6.11
N PHE A 91 -1.78 -5.55 -6.88
CA PHE A 91 -2.41 -5.90 -8.15
C PHE A 91 -1.37 -5.97 -9.27
N THR A 92 -0.50 -6.99 -9.19
CA THR A 92 0.55 -7.21 -10.18
C THR A 92 0.56 -8.64 -10.68
N GLU A 93 1.04 -8.82 -11.90
CA GLU A 93 1.29 -10.13 -12.49
C GLU A 93 2.73 -10.23 -12.98
N LYS A 94 3.27 -11.45 -12.91
CA LYS A 94 4.55 -11.80 -13.53
C LYS A 94 4.29 -12.20 -14.98
N TYR A 95 5.08 -11.66 -15.90
CA TYR A 95 4.98 -11.96 -17.33
C TYR A 95 6.36 -12.04 -17.97
N GLU A 96 6.46 -12.83 -19.03
CA GLU A 96 7.68 -12.97 -19.81
C GLU A 96 7.80 -11.86 -20.85
N ALA A 97 9.01 -11.29 -20.97
CA ALA A 97 9.30 -10.27 -21.96
C ALA A 97 9.22 -10.80 -23.40
N LYS A 98 8.15 -10.44 -24.12
CA LYS A 98 8.00 -10.83 -25.53
C LYS A 98 9.00 -10.13 -26.48
N ARG A 99 9.44 -8.92 -26.13
CA ARG A 99 10.36 -8.10 -26.94
C ARG A 99 11.54 -7.63 -26.08
N ARG A 100 12.72 -7.52 -26.71
CA ARG A 100 13.89 -6.87 -26.11
C ARG A 100 13.67 -5.35 -26.10
N SER A 101 14.01 -4.72 -24.99
CA SER A 101 14.10 -3.27 -24.85
C SER A 101 15.41 -2.90 -24.17
N LYS A 102 15.73 -1.60 -24.10
CA LYS A 102 16.93 -1.10 -23.41
C LYS A 102 17.01 -1.56 -21.94
N ASN A 103 15.86 -1.72 -21.29
CA ASN A 103 15.78 -2.02 -19.85
C ASN A 103 15.43 -3.48 -19.57
N ARG A 104 15.24 -4.33 -20.59
CA ARG A 104 14.84 -5.74 -20.41
C ARG A 104 15.14 -6.61 -21.64
N ALA A 105 15.78 -7.76 -21.44
CA ALA A 105 15.97 -8.76 -22.49
C ALA A 105 14.68 -9.52 -22.83
N LYS A 106 14.59 -10.08 -24.05
CA LYS A 106 13.50 -11.00 -24.39
C LYS A 106 13.62 -12.24 -23.49
N GLY A 107 12.51 -12.75 -22.99
CA GLY A 107 12.46 -13.91 -22.09
C GLY A 107 12.59 -13.59 -20.60
N THR A 108 12.92 -12.34 -20.22
CA THR A 108 13.05 -12.00 -18.80
C THR A 108 11.67 -11.93 -18.11
N LEU A 109 11.53 -12.66 -17.01
CA LEU A 109 10.37 -12.54 -16.10
C LEU A 109 10.34 -11.13 -15.50
N CYS A 110 9.25 -10.41 -15.69
CA CYS A 110 9.04 -9.10 -15.08
C CYS A 110 7.66 -8.97 -14.49
N THR A 111 7.51 -7.97 -13.64
CA THR A 111 6.27 -7.64 -12.98
C THR A 111 5.63 -6.44 -13.68
N ARG A 112 4.34 -6.51 -13.96
CA ARG A 112 3.54 -5.34 -14.38
C ARG A 112 2.27 -5.26 -13.55
N ASN A 113 1.68 -4.07 -13.48
CA ASN A 113 0.35 -3.95 -12.91
C ASN A 113 -0.67 -4.68 -13.78
N ILE A 114 -1.68 -5.23 -13.14
CA ILE A 114 -2.84 -5.77 -13.84
C ILE A 114 -3.62 -4.59 -14.42
N ASP A 115 -3.96 -4.65 -15.70
CA ASP A 115 -4.78 -3.63 -16.35
C ASP A 115 -6.21 -3.68 -15.78
N THR A 116 -6.85 -2.52 -15.64
CA THR A 116 -8.22 -2.45 -15.09
C THR A 116 -9.17 -3.32 -15.91
N VAL A 117 -9.83 -4.29 -15.27
CA VAL A 117 -10.91 -5.04 -15.90
C VAL A 117 -12.07 -4.06 -16.09
N ARG A 118 -12.42 -3.74 -17.34
CA ARG A 118 -13.66 -3.02 -17.63
C ARG A 118 -14.81 -3.97 -17.33
N SER A 119 -15.54 -3.72 -16.25
CA SER A 119 -16.83 -4.34 -15.95
C SER A 119 -17.93 -3.74 -16.82
#